data_AF-A0A8H3ID55-F1
#
_entry.id   AF-A0A8H3ID55-F1
#
_cell.length_a   1.000
_cell.length_b   1.000
_cell.length_c   1.000
_cell.angle_alpha   90.00
_cell.angle_beta   90.00
_cell.angle_gamma   90.00
#
_symmetry.space_group_name_H-M   'P 1'
#
loop_
_entity.id
_entity.type
_entity.pdbx_description
1 polymer ?
#
loop_
_entity_poly.entity_id
_entity_poly.type
_entity_poly.pdbx_seq_one_letter_code
_entity_poly.pdbx_strand_id
1 'polypeptide(L)'
;MPGLVSSVHSGENTANFLSHPVDDSFTTCGSVTTSVAGDGSLESLLSVPTGDMHDLICVGFGPASLAIGIALQDHLEQVHASPKSRPKIAFIERQLNFAWHSGMQLPGAKMQISFVKDLATLRNPRSRFTFLNYLWTQGRLVHFTNLGTFLPSRLEYQDYLRWCAEPFEHLVHYGQEVREVAPAQQNPSSQKVESFVITSRDVNNGQISTYRAKHVVLATGGQQSIPQAFAQATSLWPQVIHSSQYMTSLPSLLRFPQTLNRIAVVGGGQSGAEIFCDLQARFPNATTSLIIKSGALKPTDDSPFVNEIFDPSQTTNVYRRDRALREATIASDKTTNYGVVRLELIERIYRDLYTQSLFASSESQPQHCILRHRTITGVESLPSGAIKLRCNNATALYENCDDDAIEELHFDLVVLATGYTRDAHTSMLRPTQHLLPEHLSLGSSDRWEVAENYRVQYDDEKVDHNVAGVWLQGCNENTHGLSDTLLSVLANRGGQIVDSIFGHDEEIANGISATKSIKT
;
A
#
# COMPACT_ATOMS: atom_id res chain seq x y z
N MET A 1 -11.44 21.50 72.86
CA MET A 1 -12.09 22.44 73.81
C MET A 1 -11.65 23.85 73.42
N PRO A 2 -12.56 24.82 73.34
CA PRO A 2 -13.31 25.06 72.09
C PRO A 2 -13.57 26.55 71.79
N GLY A 3 -14.34 26.83 70.74
CA GLY A 3 -15.05 28.10 70.51
C GLY A 3 -15.51 28.20 69.06
N LEU A 4 -16.62 27.60 68.61
CA LEU A 4 -18.04 27.93 68.85
C LEU A 4 -18.36 29.43 68.58
N VAL A 5 -18.87 29.73 67.38
CA VAL A 5 -20.27 30.09 67.03
C VAL A 5 -20.62 31.57 67.29
N SER A 6 -21.08 32.25 66.24
CA SER A 6 -22.21 33.19 66.37
C SER A 6 -23.01 33.28 65.07
N SER A 7 -24.27 32.88 65.19
CA SER A 7 -25.41 33.12 64.31
C SER A 7 -25.93 34.56 64.38
N VAL A 8 -26.61 35.04 63.32
CA VAL A 8 -28.03 35.48 63.28
C VAL A 8 -28.26 36.56 62.19
N HIS A 9 -29.35 36.34 61.43
CA HIS A 9 -30.20 37.17 60.54
C HIS A 9 -30.06 38.71 60.55
N SER A 10 -30.42 39.47 59.50
CA SER A 10 -31.64 39.44 58.67
C SER A 10 -31.50 40.41 57.47
N GLY A 11 -32.18 40.14 56.36
CA GLY A 11 -32.38 41.14 55.30
C GLY A 11 -33.03 40.58 54.04
N GLU A 12 -34.37 40.50 54.05
CA GLU A 12 -35.21 40.12 52.92
C GLU A 12 -35.06 41.08 51.73
N ASN A 13 -35.09 40.52 50.52
CA ASN A 13 -35.67 41.21 49.37
C ASN A 13 -36.39 40.18 48.49
N THR A 14 -37.70 40.22 48.56
CA THR A 14 -38.66 39.41 47.79
C THR A 14 -38.90 40.02 46.42
N ALA A 15 -38.85 39.21 45.36
CA ALA A 15 -39.76 39.35 44.22
C ALA A 15 -39.85 38.03 43.41
N ASN A 16 -40.89 37.26 43.73
CA ASN A 16 -41.75 36.44 42.86
C ASN A 16 -41.14 35.67 41.68
N PHE A 17 -41.23 34.33 41.75
CA PHE A 17 -41.88 33.55 40.69
C PHE A 17 -42.62 32.35 41.28
N LEU A 18 -43.90 32.25 40.92
CA LEU A 18 -44.88 31.25 41.33
C LEU A 18 -44.66 29.92 40.61
N SER A 19 -44.92 28.86 41.36
CA SER A 19 -45.02 27.43 41.02
C SER A 19 -46.13 27.09 40.04
N HIS A 20 -45.93 26.06 39.19
CA HIS A 20 -46.75 24.83 39.11
C HIS A 20 -46.25 23.86 38.00
N PRO A 21 -46.72 22.58 37.95
CA PRO A 21 -45.84 21.41 37.94
C PRO A 21 -45.78 20.65 36.60
N VAL A 22 -44.93 19.63 36.61
CA VAL A 22 -44.79 18.51 35.68
C VAL A 22 -46.14 17.83 35.42
N ASP A 23 -46.49 17.59 34.15
CA ASP A 23 -47.03 16.30 33.72
C ASP A 23 -46.87 16.03 32.21
N ASP A 24 -46.80 14.74 31.91
CA ASP A 24 -46.42 14.08 30.65
C ASP A 24 -47.24 14.43 29.40
N SER A 25 -46.53 14.60 28.27
CA SER A 25 -47.04 14.14 26.97
C SER A 25 -45.90 13.87 25.99
N PHE A 26 -45.66 12.59 25.73
CA PHE A 26 -44.95 12.10 24.55
C PHE A 26 -45.50 12.76 23.28
N THR A 27 -44.65 13.43 22.51
CA THR A 27 -44.89 13.66 21.08
C THR A 27 -43.56 13.49 20.35
N THR A 28 -43.47 12.40 19.61
CA THR A 28 -42.44 12.11 18.62
C THR A 28 -42.29 13.29 17.65
N CYS A 29 -41.15 13.98 17.68
CA CYS A 29 -40.77 14.93 16.64
C CYS A 29 -39.60 14.34 15.86
N GLY A 30 -39.82 14.18 14.55
CA GLY A 30 -39.14 13.25 13.68
C GLY A 30 -37.66 13.54 13.46
N SER A 31 -36.94 12.44 13.22
CA SER A 31 -35.65 12.45 12.54
C SER A 31 -35.79 13.19 11.22
N VAL A 32 -35.22 14.39 11.14
CA VAL A 32 -34.96 15.04 9.86
C VAL A 32 -33.76 14.30 9.26
N THR A 33 -34.03 13.16 8.64
CA THR A 33 -33.19 12.61 7.58
C THR A 33 -33.29 13.58 6.42
N THR A 34 -32.37 14.53 6.32
CA THR A 34 -32.06 15.15 5.03
C THR A 34 -31.46 14.06 4.16
N SER A 35 -32.33 13.34 3.45
CA SER A 35 -31.96 12.62 2.24
C SER A 35 -31.48 13.66 1.25
N VAL A 36 -30.16 13.86 1.18
CA VAL A 36 -29.57 14.38 -0.04
C VAL A 36 -29.90 13.33 -1.09
N ALA A 37 -30.80 13.68 -2.00
CA ALA A 37 -31.14 12.86 -3.15
C ALA A 37 -29.85 12.58 -3.94
N GLY A 38 -29.28 11.40 -3.72
CA GLY A 38 -28.30 10.79 -4.62
C GLY A 38 -29.06 10.26 -5.82
N ASP A 39 -29.46 11.15 -6.73
CA ASP A 39 -29.97 10.79 -8.05
C ASP A 39 -29.02 11.39 -9.10
N GLY A 40 -28.28 10.50 -9.74
CA GLY A 40 -27.11 10.76 -10.57
C GLY A 40 -26.22 9.53 -10.55
N SER A 41 -26.65 8.48 -11.23
CA SER A 41 -26.03 7.15 -11.20
C SER A 41 -24.51 7.20 -11.38
N LEU A 42 -23.78 6.74 -10.36
CA LEU A 42 -22.32 6.52 -10.42
C LEU A 42 -21.92 5.44 -11.43
N GLU A 43 -22.88 4.77 -12.07
CA GLU A 43 -22.68 3.73 -13.08
C GLU A 43 -22.31 4.34 -14.44
N SER A 44 -21.16 5.02 -14.50
CA SER A 44 -20.57 5.47 -15.77
C SER A 44 -19.53 4.54 -16.37
N LEU A 45 -19.37 3.35 -15.81
CA LEU A 45 -18.50 2.32 -16.34
C LEU A 45 -19.32 1.06 -16.54
N LEU A 46 -19.08 0.34 -17.64
CA LEU A 46 -19.88 -0.81 -18.03
C LEU A 46 -19.19 -2.09 -17.60
N SER A 47 -19.85 -2.85 -16.73
CA SER A 47 -19.52 -4.25 -16.47
C SER A 47 -19.99 -5.11 -17.64
N VAL A 48 -19.18 -6.06 -18.09
CA VAL A 48 -19.56 -7.05 -19.11
C VAL A 48 -19.31 -8.47 -18.60
N PRO A 49 -20.04 -9.48 -19.11
CA PRO A 49 -19.78 -10.87 -18.75
C PRO A 49 -18.32 -11.26 -18.98
N THR A 50 -17.80 -12.20 -18.19
CA THR A 50 -16.39 -12.63 -18.24
C THR A 50 -15.94 -13.14 -19.62
N GLY A 51 -16.87 -13.70 -20.41
CA GLY A 51 -16.61 -14.18 -21.77
C GLY A 51 -16.53 -13.10 -22.85
N ASP A 52 -16.97 -11.88 -22.56
CA ASP A 52 -16.99 -10.77 -23.51
C ASP A 52 -15.63 -10.08 -23.60
N MET A 53 -15.40 -9.39 -24.72
CA MET A 53 -14.21 -8.57 -24.91
C MET A 53 -14.32 -7.29 -24.05
N HIS A 54 -13.33 -7.09 -23.19
CA HIS A 54 -13.14 -5.87 -22.42
C HIS A 54 -12.24 -4.90 -23.18
N ASP A 55 -12.45 -3.60 -23.00
CA ASP A 55 -11.50 -2.60 -23.47
C ASP A 55 -10.30 -2.57 -22.52
N LEU A 56 -10.52 -2.65 -21.20
CA LEU A 56 -9.45 -2.67 -20.20
C LEU A 56 -9.71 -3.68 -19.07
N ILE A 57 -8.71 -4.51 -18.75
CA ILE A 57 -8.66 -5.28 -17.51
C ILE A 57 -7.47 -4.83 -16.66
N CYS A 58 -7.74 -4.48 -15.41
CA CYS A 58 -6.73 -4.17 -14.41
C CYS A 58 -6.54 -5.35 -13.44
N VAL A 59 -5.34 -5.91 -13.41
CA VAL A 59 -4.95 -7.00 -12.52
C VAL A 59 -4.43 -6.43 -11.19
N GLY A 60 -5.13 -6.76 -10.12
CA GLY A 60 -5.01 -6.14 -8.80
C GLY A 60 -5.97 -4.96 -8.67
N PHE A 61 -6.60 -4.82 -7.50
CA PHE A 61 -7.46 -3.68 -7.16
C PHE A 61 -6.97 -2.97 -5.89
N GLY A 62 -5.66 -2.74 -5.85
CA GLY A 62 -5.03 -1.84 -4.88
C GLY A 62 -5.07 -0.37 -5.33
N PRO A 63 -4.38 0.53 -4.61
CA PRO A 63 -4.42 1.97 -4.88
C PRO A 63 -4.05 2.38 -6.32
N ALA A 64 -3.15 1.66 -6.98
CA ALA A 64 -2.74 2.00 -8.35
C ALA A 64 -3.87 1.80 -9.37
N SER A 65 -4.52 0.63 -9.38
CA SER A 65 -5.69 0.39 -10.25
C SER A 65 -6.88 1.25 -9.84
N LEU A 66 -7.08 1.48 -8.53
CA LEU A 66 -8.14 2.35 -8.04
C LEU A 66 -7.96 3.79 -8.54
N ALA A 67 -6.72 4.32 -8.56
CA ALA A 67 -6.44 5.63 -9.12
C ALA A 67 -6.72 5.73 -10.63
N ILE A 68 -6.51 4.63 -11.39
CA ILE A 68 -6.89 4.55 -12.82
C ILE A 68 -8.42 4.59 -12.96
N GLY A 69 -9.16 3.81 -12.17
CA GLY A 69 -10.63 3.84 -12.16
C GLY A 69 -11.18 5.23 -11.82
N ILE A 70 -10.62 5.90 -10.81
CA ILE A 70 -10.97 7.27 -10.42
C ILE A 70 -10.65 8.26 -11.55
N ALA A 71 -9.48 8.16 -12.18
CA ALA A 71 -9.11 9.06 -13.27
C ALA A 71 -10.01 8.89 -14.48
N LEU A 72 -10.39 7.64 -14.81
CA LEU A 72 -11.29 7.35 -15.92
C LEU A 72 -12.69 7.88 -15.63
N GLN A 73 -13.18 7.71 -14.41
CA GLN A 73 -14.44 8.28 -13.96
C GLN A 73 -14.47 9.80 -14.10
N ASP A 74 -13.43 10.48 -13.58
CA ASP A 74 -13.31 11.94 -13.70
C ASP A 74 -13.24 12.39 -15.18
N HIS A 75 -12.53 11.64 -16.04
CA HIS A 75 -12.44 11.93 -17.48
C HIS A 75 -13.80 11.85 -18.16
N LEU A 76 -14.55 10.76 -17.94
CA LEU A 76 -15.87 10.54 -18.52
C LEU A 76 -16.90 11.60 -18.06
N GLU A 77 -16.81 12.04 -16.81
CA GLU A 77 -17.61 13.14 -16.29
C GLU A 77 -17.27 14.48 -16.96
N GLN A 78 -15.99 14.76 -17.20
CA GLN A 78 -15.55 16.00 -17.86
C GLN A 78 -16.00 16.08 -19.33
N VAL A 79 -15.87 14.99 -20.08
CA VAL A 79 -16.25 14.95 -21.50
C VAL A 79 -17.75 14.68 -21.73
N HIS A 80 -18.53 14.54 -20.66
CA HIS A 80 -19.97 14.24 -20.71
C HIS A 80 -20.27 13.00 -21.59
N ALA A 81 -19.45 11.95 -21.45
CA ALA A 81 -19.50 10.77 -22.31
C ALA A 81 -20.89 10.11 -22.27
N SER A 82 -21.44 9.81 -23.45
CA SER A 82 -22.71 9.10 -23.57
C SER A 82 -22.63 7.70 -22.97
N PRO A 83 -23.73 7.14 -22.44
CA PRO A 83 -23.70 5.79 -21.88
C PRO A 83 -23.22 4.70 -22.85
N LYS A 84 -23.44 4.88 -24.16
CA LYS A 84 -23.07 3.92 -25.21
C LYS A 84 -21.60 3.96 -25.61
N SER A 85 -20.88 5.03 -25.27
CA SER A 85 -19.47 5.23 -25.60
C SER A 85 -18.55 4.98 -24.40
N ARG A 86 -19.09 4.43 -23.30
CA ARG A 86 -18.31 4.12 -22.09
C ARG A 86 -17.49 2.84 -22.30
N PRO A 87 -16.21 2.82 -21.90
CA PRO A 87 -15.36 1.65 -22.06
C PRO A 87 -15.86 0.50 -21.17
N LYS A 88 -15.67 -0.73 -21.67
CA LYS A 88 -15.92 -1.97 -20.92
C LYS A 88 -14.71 -2.29 -20.07
N ILE A 89 -14.85 -2.21 -18.74
CA ILE A 89 -13.72 -2.38 -17.83
C ILE A 89 -13.99 -3.43 -16.76
N ALA A 90 -12.93 -4.09 -16.29
CA ALA A 90 -13.00 -4.93 -15.11
C ALA A 90 -11.70 -4.87 -14.29
N PHE A 91 -11.82 -5.13 -12.99
CA PHE A 91 -10.70 -5.29 -12.07
C PHE A 91 -10.69 -6.71 -11.53
N ILE A 92 -9.53 -7.34 -11.40
CA ILE A 92 -9.40 -8.71 -10.88
C ILE A 92 -8.51 -8.68 -9.63
N GLU A 93 -9.06 -8.98 -8.45
CA GLU A 93 -8.37 -8.88 -7.16
C GLU A 93 -8.40 -10.21 -6.40
N ARG A 94 -7.23 -10.62 -5.88
CA ARG A 94 -7.09 -11.90 -5.16
C ARG A 94 -7.72 -11.88 -3.76
N GLN A 95 -7.75 -10.73 -3.09
CA GLN A 95 -8.43 -10.60 -1.80
C GLN A 95 -9.94 -10.69 -1.99
N LEU A 96 -10.66 -11.15 -0.97
CA LEU A 96 -12.12 -11.33 -1.02
C LEU A 96 -12.89 -10.00 -0.96
N ASN A 97 -12.22 -8.93 -0.58
CA ASN A 97 -12.77 -7.58 -0.42
C ASN A 97 -11.62 -6.57 -0.43
N PHE A 98 -11.93 -5.30 -0.69
CA PHE A 98 -10.91 -4.25 -0.72
C PHE A 98 -10.18 -4.14 0.62
N ALA A 99 -8.86 -4.28 0.59
CA ALA A 99 -8.01 -4.04 1.75
C ALA A 99 -6.62 -3.59 1.33
N TRP A 100 -6.11 -2.59 2.06
CA TRP A 100 -4.79 -2.01 1.83
C TRP A 100 -3.84 -2.36 2.97
N HIS A 101 -2.85 -3.22 2.67
CA HIS A 101 -1.85 -3.71 3.62
C HIS A 101 -2.44 -4.15 4.98
N SER A 102 -3.52 -4.94 4.95
CA SER A 102 -4.27 -5.37 6.15
C SER A 102 -3.39 -5.98 7.24
N GLY A 103 -2.37 -6.75 6.88
CA GLY A 103 -1.42 -7.34 7.84
C GLY A 103 -0.51 -6.33 8.54
N MET A 104 -0.46 -5.07 8.08
CA MET A 104 0.31 -3.97 8.68
C MET A 104 -0.58 -2.84 9.22
N GLN A 105 -1.88 -3.07 9.41
CA GLN A 105 -2.78 -2.07 10.02
C GLN A 105 -2.63 -2.02 11.55
N LEU A 106 -1.43 -1.63 11.99
CA LEU A 106 -1.05 -1.52 13.40
C LEU A 106 -1.77 -0.34 14.08
N PRO A 107 -2.19 -0.50 15.36
CA PRO A 107 -2.74 0.60 16.14
C PRO A 107 -1.79 1.79 16.21
N GLY A 108 -2.31 3.00 15.97
CA GLY A 108 -1.54 4.25 16.03
C GLY A 108 -0.59 4.49 14.85
N ALA A 109 -0.53 3.59 13.87
CA ALA A 109 0.28 3.82 12.69
C ALA A 109 -0.27 4.96 11.82
N LYS A 110 0.64 5.82 11.35
CA LYS A 110 0.32 7.00 10.54
C LYS A 110 0.76 6.79 9.09
N MET A 111 0.12 7.53 8.19
CA MET A 111 0.62 7.69 6.83
C MET A 111 2.00 8.35 6.85
N GLN A 112 2.85 7.96 5.90
CA GLN A 112 4.18 8.55 5.71
C GLN A 112 4.18 9.58 4.58
N ILE A 113 3.01 10.04 4.16
CA ILE A 113 2.81 10.94 3.04
C ILE A 113 1.64 11.88 3.37
N SER A 114 1.72 13.12 2.90
CA SER A 114 0.64 14.10 3.06
C SER A 114 -0.65 13.59 2.43
N PHE A 115 -1.79 13.79 3.11
CA PHE A 115 -3.11 13.46 2.55
C PHE A 115 -3.42 14.19 1.24
N VAL A 116 -2.71 15.27 0.90
CA VAL A 116 -2.86 15.96 -0.39
C VAL A 116 -2.40 15.08 -1.55
N LYS A 117 -1.46 14.15 -1.30
CA LYS A 117 -1.05 13.12 -2.27
C LYS A 117 -2.01 11.92 -2.23
N ASP A 118 -3.32 12.21 -2.23
CA ASP A 118 -4.39 11.22 -2.35
C ASP A 118 -4.54 10.71 -3.79
N LEU A 119 -5.63 9.98 -4.10
CA LEU A 119 -5.83 9.38 -5.41
C LEU A 119 -6.37 10.35 -6.49
N ALA A 120 -6.61 11.61 -6.17
CA ALA A 120 -7.22 12.55 -7.11
C ALA A 120 -6.66 13.99 -7.05
N THR A 121 -6.39 14.54 -5.87
CA THR A 121 -6.13 15.97 -5.65
C THR A 121 -5.04 16.55 -6.55
N LEU A 122 -3.90 15.87 -6.70
CA LEU A 122 -2.80 16.37 -7.54
C LEU A 122 -3.06 16.30 -9.05
N ARG A 123 -4.13 15.61 -9.48
CA ARG A 123 -4.62 15.62 -10.86
C ARG A 123 -5.81 16.56 -11.02
N ASN A 124 -6.77 16.50 -10.09
CA ASN A 124 -7.98 17.31 -10.09
C ASN A 124 -8.48 17.53 -8.65
N PRO A 125 -8.20 18.70 -8.04
CA PRO A 125 -8.67 19.04 -6.68
C PRO A 125 -10.21 19.11 -6.55
N ARG A 126 -10.94 19.15 -7.67
CA ARG A 126 -12.41 19.16 -7.70
C ARG A 126 -13.01 17.76 -7.82
N SER A 127 -12.19 16.73 -7.98
CA SER A 127 -12.69 15.35 -8.01
C SER A 127 -13.47 15.05 -6.73
N ARG A 128 -14.56 14.29 -6.86
CA ARG A 128 -15.25 13.81 -5.66
C ARG A 128 -14.37 12.88 -4.83
N PHE A 129 -13.36 12.24 -5.42
CA PHE A 129 -12.52 11.25 -4.75
C PHE A 129 -11.35 11.82 -3.96
N THR A 130 -11.33 13.13 -3.67
CA THR A 130 -10.31 13.72 -2.80
C THR A 130 -10.51 13.30 -1.34
N PHE A 131 -9.42 13.20 -0.57
CA PHE A 131 -9.47 12.86 0.85
C PHE A 131 -10.29 13.88 1.66
N LEU A 132 -10.23 15.16 1.29
CA LEU A 132 -11.04 16.20 1.92
C LEU A 132 -12.54 16.02 1.65
N ASN A 133 -12.92 15.65 0.42
CA ASN A 133 -14.34 15.39 0.11
C ASN A 133 -14.84 14.11 0.80
N TYR A 134 -13.99 13.09 0.94
CA TYR A 134 -14.27 11.94 1.80
C TYR A 134 -14.55 12.37 3.24
N LEU A 135 -13.66 13.17 3.86
CA LEU A 135 -13.86 13.65 5.23
C LEU A 135 -15.14 14.47 5.37
N TRP A 136 -15.47 15.29 4.37
CA TRP A 136 -16.74 16.03 4.32
C TRP A 136 -17.94 15.07 4.30
N THR A 137 -17.91 14.07 3.42
CA THR A 137 -18.97 13.06 3.27
C THR A 137 -19.16 12.24 4.55
N GLN A 138 -18.09 11.96 5.28
CA GLN A 138 -18.12 11.24 6.55
C GLN A 138 -18.49 12.13 7.76
N GLY A 139 -18.73 13.43 7.56
CA GLY A 139 -18.99 14.38 8.65
C GLY A 139 -17.79 14.61 9.58
N ARG A 140 -16.57 14.28 9.13
CA ARG A 140 -15.32 14.33 9.91
C ARG A 140 -14.38 15.48 9.54
N LEU A 141 -14.70 16.28 8.52
CA LEU A 141 -13.79 17.33 8.03
C LEU A 141 -13.32 18.29 9.12
N VAL A 142 -14.25 18.90 9.88
CA VAL A 142 -13.90 19.86 10.95
C VAL A 142 -13.07 19.18 12.04
N HIS A 143 -13.41 17.94 12.40
CA HIS A 143 -12.67 17.17 13.40
C HIS A 143 -11.23 16.89 12.94
N PHE A 144 -11.05 16.49 11.68
CA PHE A 144 -9.74 16.26 11.10
C PHE A 144 -8.92 17.56 11.00
N THR A 145 -9.54 18.68 10.61
CA THR A 145 -8.88 20.00 10.59
C THR A 145 -8.33 20.37 11.96
N ASN A 146 -9.08 20.09 13.04
CA ASN A 146 -8.64 20.37 14.42
C ASN A 146 -7.45 19.50 14.87
N LEU A 147 -7.16 18.38 14.21
CA LEU A 147 -5.95 17.59 14.50
C LEU A 147 -4.67 18.30 14.07
N GLY A 148 -4.75 19.28 13.15
CA GLY A 148 -3.58 20.04 12.69
C GLY A 148 -2.50 19.17 12.01
N THR A 149 -2.89 18.06 11.39
CA THR A 149 -1.95 17.08 10.82
C THR A 149 -2.14 16.89 9.31
N PHE A 150 -1.04 16.64 8.61
CA PHE A 150 -1.04 16.19 7.22
C PHE A 150 -0.99 14.66 7.07
N LEU A 151 -0.77 13.94 8.18
CA LEU A 151 -0.49 12.51 8.19
C LEU A 151 -1.65 11.78 8.88
N PRO A 152 -2.74 11.45 8.17
CA PRO A 152 -3.84 10.69 8.75
C PRO A 152 -3.36 9.33 9.27
N SER A 153 -4.15 8.70 10.12
CA SER A 153 -3.87 7.31 10.51
C SER A 153 -3.95 6.38 9.29
N ARG A 154 -3.18 5.29 9.27
CA ARG A 154 -3.30 4.27 8.20
C ARG A 154 -4.69 3.64 8.17
N LEU A 155 -5.34 3.57 9.33
CA LEU A 155 -6.72 3.09 9.47
C LEU A 155 -7.71 4.02 8.73
N GLU A 156 -7.64 5.32 8.98
CA GLU A 156 -8.49 6.31 8.31
C GLU A 156 -8.20 6.41 6.81
N TYR A 157 -6.93 6.27 6.41
CA TYR A 157 -6.57 6.28 5.01
C TYR A 157 -7.03 4.99 4.29
N GLN A 158 -6.98 3.84 4.95
CA GLN A 158 -7.60 2.61 4.42
C GLN A 158 -9.12 2.79 4.25
N ASP A 159 -9.79 3.44 5.20
CA ASP A 159 -11.22 3.74 5.12
C ASP A 159 -11.53 4.67 3.93
N TYR A 160 -10.72 5.72 3.73
CA TYR A 160 -10.76 6.55 2.52
C TYR A 160 -10.62 5.73 1.23
N LEU A 161 -9.63 4.84 1.17
CA LEU A 161 -9.41 4.01 -0.01
C LEU A 161 -10.58 3.04 -0.26
N ARG A 162 -11.19 2.50 0.80
CA ARG A 162 -12.39 1.66 0.69
C ARG A 162 -13.57 2.47 0.16
N TRP A 163 -13.81 3.66 0.73
CA TRP A 163 -14.85 4.57 0.28
C TRP A 163 -14.68 4.97 -1.20
N CYS A 164 -13.43 5.18 -1.65
CA CYS A 164 -13.13 5.39 -3.06
C CYS A 164 -13.42 4.16 -3.94
N ALA A 165 -13.26 2.95 -3.39
CA ALA A 165 -13.46 1.69 -4.10
C ALA A 165 -14.94 1.31 -4.25
N GLU A 166 -15.80 1.71 -3.30
CA GLU A 166 -17.24 1.38 -3.26
C GLU A 166 -17.96 1.61 -4.60
N PRO A 167 -17.81 2.75 -5.30
CA PRO A 167 -18.46 2.96 -6.60
C PRO A 167 -18.08 1.97 -7.69
N PHE A 168 -16.92 1.33 -7.57
CA PHE A 168 -16.38 0.42 -8.58
C PHE A 168 -16.63 -1.05 -8.24
N GLU A 169 -17.24 -1.39 -7.09
CA GLU A 169 -17.39 -2.78 -6.65
C GLU A 169 -18.06 -3.70 -7.69
N HIS A 170 -19.05 -3.18 -8.42
CA HIS A 170 -19.75 -3.91 -9.50
C HIS A 170 -18.86 -4.26 -10.72
N LEU A 171 -17.65 -3.72 -10.79
CA LEU A 171 -16.64 -3.96 -11.83
C LEU A 171 -15.50 -4.84 -11.33
N VAL A 172 -15.50 -5.24 -10.05
CA VAL A 172 -14.38 -5.94 -9.41
C VAL A 172 -14.73 -7.40 -9.20
N HIS A 173 -13.90 -8.28 -9.74
CA HIS A 173 -13.90 -9.70 -9.47
C HIS A 173 -12.95 -10.01 -8.31
N TYR A 174 -13.47 -9.92 -7.07
CA TYR A 174 -12.74 -10.32 -5.87
C TYR A 174 -12.55 -11.84 -5.75
N GLY A 175 -11.57 -12.26 -4.96
CA GLY A 175 -11.23 -13.67 -4.76
C GLY A 175 -10.64 -14.35 -5.98
N GLN A 176 -10.15 -13.59 -6.97
CA GLN A 176 -9.60 -14.09 -8.22
C GLN A 176 -8.10 -13.76 -8.31
N GLU A 177 -7.25 -14.77 -8.29
CA GLU A 177 -5.81 -14.62 -8.43
C GLU A 177 -5.38 -14.85 -9.87
N VAL A 178 -5.03 -13.79 -10.58
CA VAL A 178 -4.47 -13.89 -11.93
C VAL A 178 -3.12 -14.62 -11.88
N ARG A 179 -2.97 -15.61 -12.77
CA ARG A 179 -1.75 -16.41 -12.89
C ARG A 179 -0.98 -16.10 -14.15
N GLU A 180 -1.70 -15.76 -15.22
CA GLU A 180 -1.14 -15.68 -16.56
C GLU A 180 -1.87 -14.62 -17.40
N VAL A 181 -1.10 -13.90 -18.20
CA VAL A 181 -1.59 -13.08 -19.31
C VAL A 181 -0.89 -13.55 -20.58
N ALA A 182 -1.67 -14.06 -21.53
CA ALA A 182 -1.19 -14.61 -22.78
C ALA A 182 -1.76 -13.84 -23.97
N PRO A 183 -1.09 -13.79 -25.14
CA PRO A 183 -1.71 -13.24 -26.33
C PRO A 183 -2.92 -14.07 -26.76
N ALA A 184 -3.97 -13.41 -27.23
CA ALA A 184 -5.01 -14.10 -27.98
C ALA A 184 -4.46 -14.57 -29.34
N GLN A 185 -5.23 -15.40 -30.05
CA GLN A 185 -4.88 -15.79 -31.42
C GLN A 185 -4.70 -14.54 -32.30
N GLN A 186 -3.64 -14.54 -33.11
CA GLN A 186 -3.39 -13.46 -34.06
C GLN A 186 -4.57 -13.30 -35.02
N ASN A 187 -4.87 -12.06 -35.36
CA ASN A 187 -5.87 -11.77 -36.37
C ASN A 187 -5.38 -12.33 -37.72
N PRO A 188 -6.16 -13.19 -38.41
CA PRO A 188 -5.74 -13.82 -39.64
C PRO A 188 -5.40 -12.84 -40.78
N SER A 189 -5.95 -11.61 -40.74
CA SER A 189 -5.70 -10.59 -41.75
C SER A 189 -4.47 -9.73 -41.45
N SER A 190 -4.34 -9.24 -40.21
CA SER A 190 -3.19 -8.39 -39.84
C SER A 190 -1.95 -9.20 -39.44
N GLN A 191 -2.11 -10.49 -39.10
CA GLN A 191 -1.11 -11.37 -38.50
C GLN A 191 -0.56 -10.84 -37.17
N LYS A 192 -1.28 -9.91 -36.51
CA LYS A 192 -0.90 -9.28 -35.25
C LYS A 192 -1.80 -9.70 -34.10
N VAL A 193 -1.27 -9.59 -32.88
CA VAL A 193 -2.05 -9.73 -31.64
C VAL A 193 -2.85 -8.44 -31.41
N GLU A 194 -4.16 -8.58 -31.27
CA GLU A 194 -5.11 -7.47 -31.06
C GLU A 194 -5.86 -7.58 -29.71
N SER A 195 -5.55 -8.59 -28.89
CA SER A 195 -6.07 -8.74 -27.53
C SER A 195 -5.27 -9.77 -26.73
N PHE A 196 -5.52 -9.81 -25.43
CA PHE A 196 -4.90 -10.73 -24.47
C PHE A 196 -5.96 -11.59 -23.77
N VAL A 197 -5.53 -12.76 -23.36
CA VAL A 197 -6.28 -13.71 -22.54
C VAL A 197 -5.70 -13.70 -21.13
N ILE A 198 -6.55 -13.43 -20.14
CA ILE A 198 -6.16 -13.38 -18.72
C ILE A 198 -6.74 -14.61 -18.04
N THR A 199 -5.89 -15.41 -17.39
CA THR A 199 -6.31 -16.59 -16.65
C THR A 199 -6.21 -16.33 -15.14
N SER A 200 -7.32 -16.47 -14.43
CA SER A 200 -7.38 -16.37 -12.97
C SER A 200 -7.79 -17.67 -12.32
N ARG A 201 -7.42 -17.82 -11.05
CA ARG A 201 -7.82 -18.91 -10.17
C ARG A 201 -8.62 -18.35 -9.00
N ASP A 202 -9.80 -18.90 -8.74
CA ASP A 202 -10.57 -18.60 -7.55
C ASP A 202 -9.82 -19.07 -6.28
N VAL A 203 -9.65 -18.18 -5.31
CA VAL A 203 -8.87 -18.45 -4.10
C VAL A 203 -9.56 -19.41 -3.11
N ASN A 204 -10.88 -19.56 -3.20
CA ASN A 204 -11.66 -20.40 -2.29
C ASN A 204 -11.80 -21.83 -2.83
N ASN A 205 -12.13 -22.00 -4.12
CA ASN A 205 -12.44 -23.30 -4.70
C ASN A 205 -11.43 -23.76 -5.77
N GLY A 206 -10.52 -22.89 -6.21
CA GLY A 206 -9.49 -23.22 -7.19
C GLY A 206 -9.96 -23.27 -8.65
N GLN A 207 -11.21 -22.90 -8.95
CA GLN A 207 -11.76 -22.86 -10.30
C GLN A 207 -11.00 -21.86 -11.17
N ILE A 208 -10.74 -22.23 -12.42
CA ILE A 208 -10.10 -21.37 -13.39
C ILE A 208 -11.14 -20.56 -14.16
N SER A 209 -10.92 -19.26 -14.24
CA SER A 209 -11.70 -18.33 -15.07
C SER A 209 -10.80 -17.71 -16.14
N THR A 210 -11.40 -17.39 -17.29
CA THR A 210 -10.69 -16.78 -18.42
C THR A 210 -11.42 -15.52 -18.85
N TYR A 211 -10.66 -14.45 -19.07
CA TYR A 211 -11.14 -13.15 -19.52
C TYR A 211 -10.40 -12.73 -20.79
N ARG A 212 -11.01 -11.85 -21.58
CA ARG A 212 -10.40 -11.26 -22.78
C ARG A 212 -10.41 -9.75 -22.71
N ALA A 213 -9.28 -9.12 -23.00
CA ALA A 213 -9.16 -7.67 -23.04
C ALA A 213 -8.22 -7.19 -24.15
N LYS A 214 -8.52 -6.03 -24.72
CA LYS A 214 -7.61 -5.28 -25.58
C LYS A 214 -6.40 -4.76 -24.80
N HIS A 215 -6.68 -4.12 -23.67
CA HIS A 215 -5.68 -3.50 -22.81
C HIS A 215 -5.62 -4.21 -21.45
N VAL A 216 -4.41 -4.43 -20.95
CA VAL A 216 -4.19 -5.03 -19.63
C VAL A 216 -3.28 -4.15 -18.80
N VAL A 217 -3.67 -3.81 -17.58
CA VAL A 217 -2.80 -3.16 -16.59
C VAL A 217 -2.42 -4.19 -15.53
N LEU A 218 -1.13 -4.38 -15.26
CA LEU A 218 -0.64 -5.18 -14.15
C LEU A 218 -0.22 -4.29 -12.99
N ALA A 219 -1.01 -4.29 -11.91
CA ALA A 219 -0.84 -3.47 -10.73
C ALA A 219 -0.90 -4.32 -9.44
N THR A 220 -0.13 -5.40 -9.40
CA THR A 220 -0.22 -6.44 -8.36
C THR A 220 0.57 -6.13 -7.07
N GLY A 221 1.24 -4.98 -7.01
CA GLY A 221 2.01 -4.55 -5.86
C GLY A 221 3.28 -5.39 -5.64
N GLY A 222 3.71 -5.48 -4.38
CA GLY A 222 4.90 -6.24 -3.99
C GLY A 222 4.59 -7.63 -3.44
N GLN A 223 5.43 -8.61 -3.76
CA GLN A 223 5.46 -9.92 -3.09
C GLN A 223 6.41 -9.89 -1.90
N GLN A 224 6.22 -10.78 -0.94
CA GLN A 224 7.03 -10.84 0.28
C GLN A 224 8.51 -11.08 -0.08
N SER A 225 9.41 -10.22 0.37
CA SER A 225 10.86 -10.44 0.20
C SER A 225 11.36 -11.35 1.32
N ILE A 226 11.44 -12.64 1.05
CA ILE A 226 11.90 -13.63 2.03
C ILE A 226 13.39 -13.91 1.80
N PRO A 227 14.29 -13.64 2.79
CA PRO A 227 15.70 -13.97 2.64
C PRO A 227 15.91 -15.46 2.40
N GLN A 228 16.95 -15.82 1.64
CA GLN A 228 17.20 -17.21 1.24
C GLN A 228 17.26 -18.20 2.42
N ALA A 229 17.79 -17.77 3.57
CA ALA A 229 17.84 -18.58 4.79
C ALA A 229 16.43 -18.99 5.32
N PHE A 230 15.38 -18.26 4.93
CA PHE A 230 13.99 -18.49 5.30
C PHE A 230 13.12 -19.01 4.15
N ALA A 231 13.69 -19.33 2.98
CA ALA A 231 12.92 -19.60 1.75
C ALA A 231 11.83 -20.67 1.90
N GLN A 232 12.05 -21.68 2.75
CA GLN A 232 11.06 -22.71 3.07
C GLN A 232 10.37 -22.50 4.43
N ALA A 233 10.96 -21.68 5.30
CA ALA A 233 10.54 -21.54 6.69
C ALA A 233 9.12 -20.97 6.82
N THR A 234 8.76 -19.98 6.00
CA THR A 234 7.43 -19.35 6.04
C THR A 234 6.29 -20.28 5.60
N SER A 235 6.60 -21.34 4.85
CA SER A 235 5.63 -22.36 4.42
C SER A 235 5.57 -23.56 5.37
N LEU A 236 6.69 -23.86 6.05
CA LEU A 236 6.82 -25.02 6.94
C LEU A 236 6.42 -24.72 8.38
N TRP A 237 6.71 -23.51 8.87
CA TRP A 237 6.59 -23.17 10.29
C TRP A 237 5.70 -21.95 10.50
N PRO A 238 4.52 -22.10 11.14
CA PRO A 238 3.61 -20.97 11.38
C PRO A 238 4.18 -19.90 12.31
N GLN A 239 5.25 -20.19 13.04
CA GLN A 239 6.01 -19.26 13.88
C GLN A 239 6.92 -18.32 13.08
N VAL A 240 7.06 -18.52 11.77
CA VAL A 240 7.85 -17.65 10.89
C VAL A 240 6.91 -16.94 9.93
N ILE A 241 6.66 -15.66 10.17
CA ILE A 241 5.72 -14.86 9.38
C ILE A 241 6.41 -13.67 8.73
N HIS A 242 5.92 -13.24 7.57
CA HIS A 242 6.33 -11.96 7.00
C HIS A 242 5.51 -10.82 7.60
N SER A 243 6.10 -9.62 7.70
CA SER A 243 5.45 -8.41 8.22
C SER A 243 4.09 -8.13 7.57
N SER A 244 3.95 -8.40 6.27
CA SER A 244 2.69 -8.25 5.52
C SER A 244 1.53 -9.11 6.02
N GLN A 245 1.80 -10.09 6.89
CA GLN A 245 0.81 -11.00 7.48
C GLN A 245 0.63 -10.76 8.98
N TYR A 246 1.36 -9.82 9.59
CA TYR A 246 1.45 -9.69 11.04
C TYR A 246 0.08 -9.61 11.72
N MET A 247 -0.72 -8.58 11.43
CA MET A 247 -2.05 -8.41 12.03
C MET A 247 -3.03 -9.51 11.65
N THR A 248 -2.92 -10.08 10.45
CA THR A 248 -3.83 -11.14 9.99
C THR A 248 -3.51 -12.51 10.59
N SER A 249 -2.25 -12.75 10.96
CA SER A 249 -1.81 -14.00 11.59
C SER A 249 -1.96 -13.98 13.11
N LEU A 250 -2.07 -12.81 13.74
CA LEU A 250 -2.21 -12.65 15.20
C LEU A 250 -3.29 -13.56 15.81
N PRO A 251 -4.54 -13.65 15.30
CA PRO A 251 -5.56 -14.52 15.89
C PRO A 251 -5.16 -16.00 15.91
N SER A 252 -4.38 -16.46 14.93
CA SER A 252 -3.83 -17.82 14.90
C SER A 252 -2.64 -17.97 15.83
N LEU A 253 -1.77 -16.96 15.90
CA LEU A 253 -0.61 -16.95 16.81
C LEU A 253 -1.02 -16.95 18.29
N LEU A 254 -2.13 -16.29 18.63
CA LEU A 254 -2.67 -16.26 20.00
C LEU A 254 -3.34 -17.58 20.43
N ARG A 255 -3.60 -18.50 19.49
CA ARG A 255 -4.19 -19.82 19.79
C ARG A 255 -3.13 -20.87 20.16
N PHE A 256 -1.84 -20.57 20.05
CA PHE A 256 -0.80 -21.50 20.47
C PHE A 256 -0.82 -21.65 22.00
N PRO A 257 -0.83 -22.89 22.53
CA PRO A 257 -0.85 -23.15 23.97
C PRO A 257 0.45 -22.76 24.68
N GLN A 258 1.52 -22.47 23.93
CA GLN A 258 2.76 -21.93 24.47
C GLN A 258 2.69 -20.41 24.57
N THR A 259 3.09 -19.86 25.72
CA THR A 259 3.23 -18.42 25.92
C THR A 259 4.33 -17.88 25.00
N LEU A 260 3.99 -16.95 24.11
CA LEU A 260 4.96 -16.21 23.29
C LEU A 260 5.86 -15.37 24.19
N ASN A 261 7.03 -15.91 24.57
CA ASN A 261 7.94 -15.31 25.54
C ASN A 261 9.13 -14.62 24.87
N ARG A 262 9.60 -15.14 23.73
CA ARG A 262 10.74 -14.60 22.98
C ARG A 262 10.35 -14.36 21.53
N ILE A 263 10.36 -13.10 21.10
CA ILE A 263 9.92 -12.73 19.75
C ILE A 263 11.04 -11.98 19.02
N ALA A 264 11.39 -12.43 17.82
CA ALA A 264 12.34 -11.74 16.95
C ALA A 264 11.60 -10.95 15.87
N VAL A 265 12.11 -9.74 15.58
CA VAL A 265 11.76 -8.98 14.39
C VAL A 265 13.03 -8.81 13.56
N VAL A 266 13.03 -9.30 12.32
CA VAL A 266 14.19 -9.24 11.42
C VAL A 266 13.99 -8.11 10.41
N GLY A 267 14.81 -7.05 10.50
CA GLY A 267 14.79 -5.91 9.57
C GLY A 267 14.59 -4.56 10.27
N GLY A 268 15.45 -3.59 9.93
CA GLY A 268 15.50 -2.27 10.57
C GLY A 268 14.81 -1.13 9.80
N GLY A 269 13.87 -1.44 8.90
CA GLY A 269 13.04 -0.43 8.23
C GLY A 269 11.76 -0.13 9.00
N GLN A 270 10.93 0.78 8.47
CA GLN A 270 9.67 1.21 9.10
C GLN A 270 8.83 0.05 9.64
N SER A 271 8.53 -0.97 8.83
CA SER A 271 7.69 -2.10 9.29
C SER A 271 8.28 -2.82 10.50
N GLY A 272 9.61 -3.00 10.53
CA GLY A 272 10.29 -3.68 11.64
C GLY A 272 10.24 -2.85 12.91
N ALA A 273 10.45 -1.54 12.80
CA ALA A 273 10.33 -0.61 13.92
C ALA A 273 8.90 -0.54 14.48
N GLU A 274 7.88 -0.46 13.62
CA GLU A 274 6.48 -0.43 14.06
C GLU A 274 6.05 -1.73 14.74
N ILE A 275 6.40 -2.89 14.17
CA ILE A 275 6.12 -4.20 14.77
C ILE A 275 6.85 -4.34 16.10
N PHE A 276 8.11 -3.92 16.18
CA PHE A 276 8.89 -3.98 17.42
C PHE A 276 8.21 -3.19 18.54
N CYS A 277 7.72 -1.98 18.27
CA CYS A 277 6.93 -1.20 19.24
C CYS A 277 5.58 -1.85 19.58
N ASP A 278 4.84 -2.34 18.58
CA ASP A 278 3.52 -2.94 18.80
C ASP A 278 3.63 -4.21 19.67
N LEU A 279 4.64 -5.04 19.45
CA LEU A 279 4.88 -6.26 20.23
C LEU A 279 5.08 -5.98 21.71
N GLN A 280 5.78 -4.90 22.07
CA GLN A 280 6.02 -4.50 23.46
C GLN A 280 4.71 -4.13 24.17
N ALA A 281 3.83 -3.39 23.49
CA ALA A 281 2.53 -3.01 24.04
C ALA A 281 1.55 -4.19 24.07
N ARG A 282 1.58 -5.06 23.05
CA ARG A 282 0.66 -6.17 22.86
C ARG A 282 0.99 -7.38 23.75
N PHE A 283 2.27 -7.62 23.98
CA PHE A 283 2.78 -8.72 24.81
C PHE A 283 3.71 -8.17 25.90
N PRO A 284 3.16 -7.57 26.98
CA PRO A 284 3.96 -6.86 27.98
C PRO A 284 4.97 -7.73 28.75
N ASN A 285 4.78 -9.05 28.76
CA ASN A 285 5.66 -10.00 29.42
C ASN A 285 6.67 -10.66 28.45
N ALA A 286 6.54 -10.43 27.14
CA ALA A 286 7.45 -10.99 26.16
C ALA A 286 8.77 -10.22 26.15
N THR A 287 9.84 -10.94 25.85
CA THR A 287 11.11 -10.36 25.42
C THR A 287 11.12 -10.21 23.92
N THR A 288 11.62 -9.07 23.42
CA THR A 288 11.61 -8.77 21.98
C THR A 288 13.00 -8.36 21.51
N SER A 289 13.42 -8.92 20.38
CA SER A 289 14.72 -8.61 19.77
C SER A 289 14.52 -8.10 18.34
N LEU A 290 14.90 -6.84 18.10
CA LEU A 290 14.99 -6.28 16.75
C LEU A 290 16.37 -6.59 16.17
N ILE A 291 16.42 -7.50 15.20
CA ILE A 291 17.66 -7.96 14.56
C ILE A 291 17.89 -7.15 13.28
N ILE A 292 18.99 -6.41 13.25
CA ILE A 292 19.33 -5.54 12.12
C ILE A 292 20.76 -5.79 11.63
N LYS A 293 20.92 -5.73 10.30
CA LYS A 293 22.24 -5.83 9.66
C LYS A 293 23.07 -4.55 9.78
N SER A 294 22.41 -3.39 9.95
CA SER A 294 23.06 -2.09 10.12
C SER A 294 23.52 -1.88 11.57
N GLY A 295 24.34 -0.84 11.78
CA GLY A 295 24.73 -0.42 13.14
C GLY A 295 23.69 0.44 13.86
N ALA A 296 22.66 0.92 13.16
CA ALA A 296 21.60 1.75 13.74
C ALA A 296 20.34 1.76 12.87
N LEU A 297 19.22 2.20 13.46
CA LEU A 297 18.05 2.69 12.74
C LEU A 297 18.36 4.07 12.17
N LYS A 298 17.95 4.31 10.92
CA LYS A 298 18.23 5.58 10.22
C LYS A 298 16.93 6.33 9.97
N PRO A 299 16.90 7.67 10.15
CA PRO A 299 15.71 8.45 9.86
C PRO A 299 15.41 8.43 8.36
N THR A 300 14.13 8.44 8.02
CA THR A 300 13.67 8.79 6.67
C THR A 300 14.02 10.25 6.41
N ASP A 301 14.61 10.54 5.26
CA ASP A 301 14.80 11.92 4.79
C ASP A 301 13.53 12.38 4.07
N ASP A 302 12.75 13.22 4.74
CA ASP A 302 11.56 13.89 4.20
C ASP A 302 11.76 15.41 4.09
N SER A 303 13.01 15.87 4.03
CA SER A 303 13.33 17.28 3.85
C SER A 303 12.81 17.80 2.50
N PRO A 304 12.33 19.05 2.40
CA PRO A 304 11.57 19.51 1.22
C PRO A 304 12.30 19.34 -0.11
N PHE A 305 13.58 19.73 -0.21
CA PHE A 305 14.36 19.60 -1.45
C PHE A 305 14.62 18.14 -1.85
N VAL A 306 14.90 17.27 -0.89
CA VAL A 306 15.08 15.84 -1.17
C VAL A 306 13.73 15.23 -1.59
N ASN A 307 12.63 15.69 -1.01
CA ASN A 307 11.29 15.16 -1.27
C ASN A 307 10.72 15.57 -2.65
N GLU A 308 11.31 16.55 -3.34
CA GLU A 308 10.94 16.92 -4.73
C GLU A 308 11.14 15.75 -5.71
N ILE A 309 11.99 14.76 -5.40
CA ILE A 309 12.12 13.53 -6.21
C ILE A 309 10.79 12.76 -6.35
N PHE A 310 9.84 13.00 -5.46
CA PHE A 310 8.51 12.39 -5.46
C PHE A 310 7.44 13.26 -6.13
N ASP A 311 7.82 14.34 -6.80
CA ASP A 311 6.89 15.17 -7.55
C ASP A 311 6.50 14.48 -8.86
N PRO A 312 5.22 14.59 -9.30
CA PRO A 312 4.78 13.97 -10.54
C PRO A 312 5.65 14.32 -11.76
N SER A 313 6.12 15.58 -11.85
CA SER A 313 6.96 16.07 -12.94
C SER A 313 8.36 15.43 -13.00
N GLN A 314 8.89 14.93 -11.87
CA GLN A 314 10.21 14.29 -11.86
C GLN A 314 10.20 12.92 -12.54
N THR A 315 9.06 12.25 -12.64
CA THR A 315 8.91 10.95 -13.31
C THR A 315 9.48 11.00 -14.73
N THR A 316 9.07 12.00 -15.52
CA THR A 316 9.57 12.22 -16.89
C THR A 316 11.07 12.50 -16.92
N ASN A 317 11.57 13.33 -15.99
CA ASN A 317 12.99 13.66 -15.91
C ASN A 317 13.84 12.41 -15.61
N VAL A 318 13.39 11.57 -14.67
CA VAL A 318 14.07 10.31 -14.32
C VAL A 318 14.03 9.34 -15.50
N TYR A 319 12.88 9.18 -16.15
CA TYR A 319 12.73 8.31 -17.32
C TYR A 319 13.66 8.70 -18.46
N ARG A 320 13.86 10.00 -18.72
CA ARG A 320 14.71 10.49 -19.81
C ARG A 320 16.21 10.51 -19.50
N ARG A 321 16.63 10.27 -18.25
CA ARG A 321 18.06 10.14 -17.91
C ARG A 321 18.67 8.91 -18.58
N ASP A 322 19.95 9.00 -18.88
CA ASP A 322 20.76 7.82 -19.21
C ASP A 322 20.67 6.78 -18.09
N ARG A 323 20.71 5.50 -18.47
CA ARG A 323 20.52 4.37 -17.55
C ARG A 323 21.50 4.40 -16.37
N ALA A 324 22.79 4.64 -16.62
CA ALA A 324 23.80 4.61 -15.56
C ALA A 324 23.58 5.75 -14.56
N LEU A 325 23.26 6.95 -15.06
CA LEU A 325 22.93 8.10 -14.22
C LEU A 325 21.65 7.86 -13.41
N ARG A 326 20.63 7.24 -14.02
CA ARG A 326 19.37 6.91 -13.36
C ARG A 326 19.56 5.92 -12.22
N GLU A 327 20.27 4.82 -12.47
CA GLU A 327 20.60 3.80 -11.45
C GLU A 327 21.39 4.41 -10.29
N ALA A 328 22.38 5.26 -10.59
CA ALA A 328 23.16 5.97 -9.57
C ALA A 328 22.31 6.92 -8.72
N THR A 329 21.39 7.68 -9.34
CA THR A 329 20.49 8.60 -8.63
C THR A 329 19.54 7.84 -7.71
N ILE A 330 18.90 6.77 -8.21
CA ILE A 330 17.99 5.95 -7.39
C ILE A 330 18.74 5.34 -6.19
N ALA A 331 19.99 4.93 -6.40
CA ALA A 331 20.83 4.41 -5.34
C ALA A 331 21.20 5.47 -4.28
N SER A 332 21.48 6.72 -4.67
CA SER A 332 21.79 7.80 -3.72
C SER A 332 20.57 8.17 -2.87
N ASP A 333 19.39 8.20 -3.47
CA ASP A 333 18.17 8.68 -2.82
C ASP A 333 17.44 7.57 -2.05
N LYS A 334 18.03 6.37 -1.98
CA LYS A 334 17.44 5.18 -1.37
C LYS A 334 16.98 5.38 0.07
N THR A 335 17.64 6.26 0.83
CA THR A 335 17.31 6.59 2.23
C THR A 335 16.02 7.39 2.41
N THR A 336 15.38 7.84 1.33
CA THR A 336 14.06 8.47 1.39
C THR A 336 12.93 7.45 1.57
N ASN A 337 13.16 6.17 1.28
CA ASN A 337 12.12 5.14 1.28
C ASN A 337 12.55 3.79 1.88
N TYR A 338 13.79 3.33 1.63
CA TYR A 338 14.20 1.97 1.94
C TYR A 338 15.16 1.88 3.13
N GLY A 339 14.85 0.98 4.07
CA GLY A 339 15.72 0.69 5.22
C GLY A 339 15.84 1.85 6.22
N VAL A 340 14.81 2.71 6.24
CA VAL A 340 14.70 3.88 7.10
C VAL A 340 13.40 3.85 7.90
N VAL A 341 13.35 4.67 8.95
CA VAL A 341 12.26 4.76 9.91
C VAL A 341 11.93 6.23 10.15
N ARG A 342 10.65 6.58 10.35
CA ARG A 342 10.26 7.95 10.74
C ARG A 342 10.97 8.38 12.03
N LEU A 343 11.52 9.59 12.06
CA LEU A 343 12.30 10.11 13.19
C LEU A 343 11.54 10.01 14.53
N GLU A 344 10.26 10.42 14.56
CA GLU A 344 9.40 10.33 15.76
C GLU A 344 9.34 8.89 16.34
N LEU A 345 9.33 7.87 15.46
CA LEU A 345 9.30 6.48 15.88
C LEU A 345 10.68 6.00 16.37
N ILE A 346 11.78 6.46 15.77
CA ILE A 346 13.14 6.20 16.27
C ILE A 346 13.28 6.79 17.68
N GLU A 347 12.90 8.05 17.87
CA GLU A 347 12.96 8.73 19.17
C GLU A 347 12.10 8.04 20.22
N ARG A 348 10.91 7.54 19.84
CA ARG A 348 10.08 6.72 20.72
C ARG A 348 10.80 5.44 21.14
N ILE A 349 11.29 4.64 20.18
CA ILE A 349 12.03 3.39 20.47
C ILE A 349 13.21 3.69 21.40
N TYR A 350 13.95 4.77 21.13
CA TYR A 350 15.09 5.14 21.96
C TYR A 350 14.67 5.52 23.38
N ARG A 351 13.60 6.28 23.57
CA ARG A 351 13.04 6.60 24.90
C ARG A 351 12.58 5.34 25.64
N ASP A 352 11.95 4.40 24.95
CA ASP A 352 11.46 3.16 25.55
C ASP A 352 12.64 2.30 26.05
N LEU A 353 13.69 2.16 25.23
CA LEU A 353 14.92 1.45 25.61
C LEU A 353 15.72 2.16 26.71
N TYR A 354 15.76 3.50 26.70
CA TYR A 354 16.36 4.28 27.79
C TYR A 354 15.59 4.12 29.10
N THR A 355 14.26 4.14 29.06
CA THR A 355 13.43 3.94 30.26
C THR A 355 13.68 2.55 30.85
N GLN A 356 13.80 1.53 30.01
CA GLN A 356 14.16 0.19 30.45
C GLN A 356 15.53 0.13 31.16
N SER A 357 16.53 0.91 30.69
CA SER A 357 17.86 0.90 31.30
C SER A 357 17.88 1.52 32.71
N LEU A 358 16.90 2.36 33.07
CA LEU A 358 16.76 2.91 34.43
C LEU A 358 16.45 1.84 35.48
N PHE A 359 15.82 0.74 35.06
CA PHE A 359 15.43 -0.37 35.95
C PHE A 359 16.32 -1.61 35.78
N ALA A 360 17.22 -1.60 34.79
CA ALA A 360 18.11 -2.72 34.52
C ALA A 360 19.21 -2.79 35.58
N SER A 361 19.30 -3.94 36.26
CA SER A 361 20.49 -4.29 37.04
C SER A 361 21.60 -4.74 36.09
N SER A 362 22.86 -4.62 36.48
CA SER A 362 24.01 -5.06 35.67
C SER A 362 24.00 -6.56 35.32
N GLU A 363 23.18 -7.36 36.00
CA GLU A 363 23.08 -8.82 35.83
C GLU A 363 21.83 -9.26 35.03
N SER A 364 20.86 -8.38 34.78
CA SER A 364 19.61 -8.73 34.08
C SER A 364 19.69 -8.44 32.59
N GLN A 365 19.36 -9.42 31.74
CA GLN A 365 19.20 -9.15 30.31
C GLN A 365 18.04 -8.19 30.05
N PRO A 366 18.21 -7.23 29.12
CA PRO A 366 17.14 -6.31 28.75
C PRO A 366 15.93 -7.08 28.20
N GLN A 367 14.73 -6.71 28.62
CA GLN A 367 13.49 -7.30 28.10
C GLN A 367 13.37 -7.07 26.58
N HIS A 368 13.68 -5.86 26.14
CA HIS A 368 13.66 -5.45 24.74
C HIS A 368 15.04 -4.98 24.31
N CYS A 369 15.52 -5.46 23.15
CA CYS A 369 16.86 -5.13 22.66
C CYS A 369 16.91 -4.99 21.13
N ILE A 370 17.94 -4.28 20.66
CA ILE A 370 18.29 -4.19 19.23
C ILE A 370 19.63 -4.91 19.04
N LEU A 371 19.60 -6.02 18.30
CA LEU A 371 20.78 -6.79 17.94
C LEU A 371 21.34 -6.25 16.61
N ARG A 372 22.36 -5.40 16.72
CA ARG A 372 23.01 -4.70 15.61
C ARG A 372 24.02 -5.59 14.90
N HIS A 373 24.36 -5.28 13.66
CA HIS A 373 25.40 -6.00 12.90
C HIS A 373 25.17 -7.53 12.81
N ARG A 374 23.90 -7.98 12.84
CA ARG A 374 23.53 -9.40 12.72
C ARG A 374 22.94 -9.69 11.35
N THR A 375 23.43 -10.76 10.72
CA THR A 375 22.83 -11.32 9.50
C THR A 375 22.43 -12.77 9.73
N ILE A 376 21.16 -13.10 9.54
CA ILE A 376 20.69 -14.48 9.68
C ILE A 376 21.19 -15.32 8.49
N THR A 377 21.77 -16.48 8.80
CA THR A 377 22.37 -17.40 7.83
C THR A 377 21.72 -18.79 7.83
N GLY A 378 21.02 -19.15 8.90
CA GLY A 378 20.31 -20.43 9.02
C GLY A 378 19.13 -20.34 9.97
N VAL A 379 18.15 -21.21 9.73
CA VAL A 379 16.87 -21.25 10.47
C VAL A 379 16.49 -22.71 10.64
N GLU A 380 16.15 -23.10 11.86
CA GLU A 380 15.74 -24.46 12.20
C GLU A 380 14.58 -24.42 13.21
N SER A 381 13.63 -25.34 13.10
CA SER A 381 12.62 -25.56 14.14
C SER A 381 13.12 -26.63 15.11
N LEU A 382 13.11 -26.30 16.39
CA LEU A 382 13.52 -27.19 17.47
C LEU A 382 12.36 -28.11 17.91
N PRO A 383 12.64 -29.27 18.55
CA PRO A 383 11.60 -30.15 19.09
C PRO A 383 10.67 -29.48 20.11
N SER A 384 11.12 -28.41 20.77
CA SER A 384 10.30 -27.60 21.68
C SER A 384 9.22 -26.78 20.97
N GLY A 385 9.32 -26.61 19.64
CA GLY A 385 8.50 -25.69 18.85
C GLY A 385 9.11 -24.31 18.63
N ALA A 386 10.23 -23.99 19.29
CA ALA A 386 10.96 -22.74 19.09
C ALA A 386 11.73 -22.74 17.76
N ILE A 387 11.93 -21.55 17.20
CA ILE A 387 12.74 -21.29 16.01
C ILE A 387 14.15 -20.88 16.45
N LYS A 388 15.14 -21.67 16.03
CA LYS A 388 16.56 -21.38 16.18
C LYS A 388 17.05 -20.59 14.96
N LEU A 389 17.62 -19.42 15.21
CA LEU A 389 18.28 -18.58 14.23
C LEU A 389 19.79 -18.67 14.42
N ARG A 390 20.50 -19.04 13.36
CA ARG A 390 21.96 -18.93 13.30
C ARG A 390 22.33 -17.62 12.62
N CYS A 391 23.04 -16.74 13.32
CA CYS A 391 23.48 -15.44 12.79
C CYS A 391 24.99 -15.32 12.69
N ASN A 392 25.43 -14.65 11.62
CA ASN A 392 26.76 -14.05 11.59
C ASN A 392 26.71 -12.75 12.40
N ASN A 393 27.57 -12.67 13.42
CA ASN A 393 27.77 -11.53 14.28
C ASN A 393 29.01 -10.76 13.85
N ALA A 394 28.78 -9.54 13.38
CA ALA A 394 29.84 -8.63 12.97
C ALA A 394 30.16 -7.53 14.01
N THR A 395 29.65 -7.59 15.25
CA THR A 395 29.88 -6.55 16.29
C THR A 395 31.38 -6.31 16.53
N ALA A 396 32.18 -7.37 16.63
CA ALA A 396 33.63 -7.27 16.86
C ALA A 396 34.40 -6.52 15.74
N LEU A 397 33.79 -6.30 14.57
CA LEU A 397 34.36 -5.45 13.51
C LEU A 397 34.18 -3.95 13.76
N TYR A 398 33.29 -3.57 14.68
CA TYR A 398 32.89 -2.18 14.93
C TYR A 398 33.10 -1.75 16.39
N GLU A 399 33.05 -2.70 17.33
CA GLU A 399 33.14 -2.45 18.76
C GLU A 399 34.27 -3.31 19.38
N ASN A 400 34.87 -2.82 20.46
CA ASN A 400 35.92 -3.55 21.18
C ASN A 400 35.27 -4.58 22.12
N CYS A 401 34.90 -5.74 21.57
CA CYS A 401 34.28 -6.86 22.28
C CYS A 401 34.84 -8.19 21.78
N ASP A 402 34.80 -9.22 22.64
CA ASP A 402 35.20 -10.59 22.32
C ASP A 402 34.00 -11.48 21.95
N ASP A 403 32.95 -10.89 21.35
CA ASP A 403 31.74 -11.62 20.98
C ASP A 403 32.02 -12.70 19.90
N ASP A 404 31.35 -13.84 20.01
CA ASP A 404 31.43 -14.91 19.01
C ASP A 404 30.96 -14.45 17.63
N ALA A 405 31.74 -14.74 16.58
CA ALA A 405 31.39 -14.42 15.20
C ALA A 405 30.13 -15.16 14.69
N ILE A 406 29.74 -16.25 15.35
CA ILE A 406 28.53 -17.01 15.07
C ILE A 406 27.73 -17.14 16.35
N GLU A 407 26.47 -16.71 16.29
CA GLU A 407 25.54 -16.80 17.41
C GLU A 407 24.34 -17.68 17.06
N GLU A 408 23.78 -18.31 18.09
CA GLU A 408 22.54 -19.07 18.01
C GLU A 408 21.49 -18.44 18.93
N LEU A 409 20.36 -18.03 18.35
CA LEU A 409 19.30 -17.33 19.06
C LEU A 409 17.99 -18.12 18.93
N HIS A 410 17.22 -18.25 20.03
CA HIS A 410 15.99 -19.04 20.06
C HIS A 410 14.77 -18.14 20.31
N PHE A 411 13.74 -18.30 19.49
CA PHE A 411 12.52 -17.48 19.54
C PHE A 411 11.27 -18.33 19.34
N ASP A 412 10.16 -17.94 19.98
CA ASP A 412 8.85 -18.57 19.81
C ASP A 412 8.13 -18.05 18.56
N LEU A 413 8.48 -16.84 18.11
CA LEU A 413 7.96 -16.17 16.92
C LEU A 413 9.06 -15.37 16.24
N VAL A 414 9.15 -15.47 14.92
CA VAL A 414 10.06 -14.69 14.08
C VAL A 414 9.24 -13.93 13.04
N VAL A 415 9.30 -12.61 13.08
CA VAL A 415 8.63 -11.71 12.13
C VAL A 415 9.65 -11.13 11.16
N LEU A 416 9.51 -11.46 9.87
CA LEU A 416 10.37 -10.97 8.80
C LEU A 416 9.84 -9.63 8.27
N ALA A 417 10.49 -8.54 8.69
CA ALA A 417 10.25 -7.18 8.19
C ALA A 417 11.24 -6.83 7.07
N THR A 418 11.33 -7.71 6.08
CA THR A 418 12.41 -7.75 5.06
C THR A 418 12.03 -7.12 3.73
N GLY A 419 10.87 -6.46 3.65
CA GLY A 419 10.43 -5.68 2.49
C GLY A 419 9.72 -6.51 1.44
N TYR A 420 9.72 -6.03 0.20
CA TYR A 420 8.94 -6.64 -0.89
C TYR A 420 9.76 -6.69 -2.18
N THR A 421 9.53 -7.72 -3.01
CA THR A 421 9.98 -7.79 -4.40
C THR A 421 8.85 -7.38 -5.34
N ARG A 422 9.17 -6.87 -6.52
CA ARG A 422 8.20 -6.29 -7.49
C ARG A 422 8.39 -6.88 -8.88
N ASP A 423 8.42 -8.20 -8.95
CA ASP A 423 8.76 -8.99 -10.12
C ASP A 423 7.64 -9.97 -10.55
N ALA A 424 6.48 -9.94 -9.89
CA ALA A 424 5.36 -10.84 -10.20
C ALA A 424 4.94 -10.81 -11.68
N HIS A 425 5.04 -9.64 -12.32
CA HIS A 425 4.74 -9.46 -13.74
C HIS A 425 5.58 -10.37 -14.65
N THR A 426 6.82 -10.71 -14.26
CA THR A 426 7.70 -11.56 -15.06
C THR A 426 7.12 -12.95 -15.28
N SER A 427 6.58 -13.55 -14.21
CA SER A 427 5.90 -14.84 -14.28
C SER A 427 4.59 -14.77 -15.03
N MET A 428 3.79 -13.72 -14.79
CA MET A 428 2.47 -13.54 -15.41
C MET A 428 2.56 -13.29 -16.92
N LEU A 429 3.59 -12.58 -17.37
CA LEU A 429 3.78 -12.19 -18.77
C LEU A 429 4.70 -13.12 -19.56
N ARG A 430 5.24 -14.18 -18.95
CA ARG A 430 6.10 -15.15 -19.63
C ARG A 430 5.53 -15.63 -20.99
N PRO A 431 4.22 -15.90 -21.16
CA PRO A 431 3.69 -16.29 -22.46
C PRO A 431 3.82 -15.20 -23.55
N THR A 432 3.93 -13.92 -23.17
CA THR A 432 4.11 -12.79 -24.10
C THR A 432 5.58 -12.55 -24.48
N GLN A 433 6.54 -13.29 -23.93
CA GLN A 433 7.97 -13.04 -24.12
C GLN A 433 8.39 -13.06 -25.60
N HIS A 434 7.81 -13.94 -26.41
CA HIS A 434 8.09 -14.04 -27.85
C HIS A 434 7.59 -12.83 -28.67
N LEU A 435 6.74 -11.98 -28.07
CA LEU A 435 6.26 -10.74 -28.67
C LEU A 435 7.21 -9.56 -28.45
N LEU A 436 8.25 -9.73 -27.61
CA LEU A 436 9.24 -8.69 -27.40
C LEU A 436 10.12 -8.54 -28.67
N PRO A 437 10.71 -7.35 -28.89
CA PRO A 437 11.78 -7.15 -29.86
C PRO A 437 12.94 -8.14 -29.64
N GLU A 438 13.65 -8.52 -30.71
CA GLU A 438 14.72 -9.52 -30.63
C GLU A 438 15.82 -9.16 -29.62
N HIS A 439 16.20 -7.88 -29.56
CA HIS A 439 17.24 -7.39 -28.64
C HIS A 439 16.84 -7.49 -27.15
N LEU A 440 15.54 -7.55 -26.85
CA LEU A 440 15.01 -7.79 -25.51
C LEU A 440 14.76 -9.28 -25.23
N SER A 441 14.56 -10.07 -26.28
CA SER A 441 14.28 -11.52 -26.19
C SER A 441 15.53 -12.38 -26.00
N LEU A 442 16.70 -11.90 -26.46
CA LEU A 442 17.96 -12.66 -26.48
C LEU A 442 18.82 -12.51 -25.20
N GLY A 443 18.39 -11.68 -24.24
CA GLY A 443 19.11 -11.47 -22.99
C GLY A 443 18.80 -12.54 -21.94
N SER A 444 19.78 -12.89 -21.10
CA SER A 444 19.62 -13.73 -19.91
C SER A 444 18.83 -13.08 -18.76
N SER A 445 18.15 -11.96 -19.03
CA SER A 445 17.29 -11.26 -18.09
C SER A 445 15.93 -11.05 -18.73
N ASP A 446 14.91 -11.76 -18.25
CA ASP A 446 13.50 -11.59 -18.59
C ASP A 446 13.03 -10.15 -18.24
N ARG A 447 13.32 -9.17 -19.11
CA ARG A 447 13.03 -7.75 -18.87
C ARG A 447 11.95 -7.26 -19.82
N TRP A 448 10.80 -6.90 -19.24
CA TRP A 448 9.78 -6.12 -19.92
C TRP A 448 10.14 -4.65 -19.80
N GLU A 449 10.75 -4.10 -20.84
CA GLU A 449 10.98 -2.66 -20.92
C GLU A 449 9.65 -1.93 -21.15
N VAL A 450 9.49 -0.79 -20.49
CA VAL A 450 8.28 0.03 -20.56
C VAL A 450 8.62 1.41 -21.10
N ALA A 451 7.72 1.97 -21.90
CA ALA A 451 7.75 3.36 -22.34
C ALA A 451 7.43 4.34 -21.19
N GLU A 452 7.57 5.66 -21.43
CA GLU A 452 7.29 6.72 -20.45
C GLU A 452 5.83 6.70 -19.95
N ASN A 453 4.91 6.21 -20.80
CA ASN A 453 3.50 6.00 -20.47
C ASN A 453 3.24 4.64 -19.82
N TYR A 454 4.27 3.94 -19.31
CA TYR A 454 4.23 2.63 -18.65
C TYR A 454 3.82 1.44 -19.53
N ARG A 455 3.63 1.65 -20.84
CA ARG A 455 3.30 0.58 -21.79
C ARG A 455 4.50 -0.30 -22.04
N VAL A 456 4.32 -1.61 -21.99
CA VAL A 456 5.34 -2.60 -22.38
C VAL A 456 5.68 -2.42 -23.87
N GLN A 457 6.98 -2.43 -24.17
CA GLN A 457 7.50 -2.35 -25.54
C GLN A 457 7.51 -3.73 -26.20
N TYR A 458 6.37 -4.10 -26.78
CA TYR A 458 6.29 -5.22 -27.73
C TYR A 458 6.78 -4.80 -29.12
N ASP A 459 7.04 -5.79 -29.96
CA ASP A 459 7.41 -5.63 -31.35
C ASP A 459 6.20 -5.19 -32.20
N ASP A 460 6.35 -4.07 -32.91
CA ASP A 460 5.31 -3.46 -33.75
C ASP A 460 4.82 -4.39 -34.88
N GLU A 461 5.64 -5.37 -35.28
CA GLU A 461 5.25 -6.36 -36.29
C GLU A 461 4.39 -7.48 -35.70
N LYS A 462 4.41 -7.68 -34.37
CA LYS A 462 3.74 -8.79 -33.68
C LYS A 462 2.47 -8.37 -32.94
N VAL A 463 2.39 -7.13 -32.46
CA VAL A 463 1.25 -6.59 -31.72
C VAL A 463 0.70 -5.36 -32.43
N ASP A 464 -0.62 -5.24 -32.58
CA ASP A 464 -1.22 -4.01 -33.09
C ASP A 464 -1.30 -2.98 -31.97
N HIS A 465 -0.35 -2.04 -31.98
CA HIS A 465 -0.23 -1.05 -30.92
C HIS A 465 -1.37 -0.01 -30.89
N ASN A 466 -2.20 0.07 -31.93
CA ASN A 466 -3.38 0.94 -31.92
C ASN A 466 -4.58 0.28 -31.23
N VAL A 467 -4.56 -1.05 -31.08
CA VAL A 467 -5.72 -1.82 -30.60
C VAL A 467 -5.43 -2.53 -29.28
N ALA A 468 -4.19 -2.94 -29.00
CA ALA A 468 -3.88 -3.78 -27.85
C ALA A 468 -2.59 -3.39 -27.12
N GLY A 469 -2.55 -3.55 -25.80
CA GLY A 469 -1.32 -3.30 -25.04
C GLY A 469 -1.33 -3.83 -23.61
N VAL A 470 -0.15 -3.86 -23.00
CA VAL A 470 0.04 -4.16 -21.58
C VAL A 470 0.75 -2.99 -20.91
N TRP A 471 0.31 -2.60 -19.72
CA TRP A 471 0.92 -1.55 -18.90
C TRP A 471 1.33 -2.12 -17.54
N LEU A 472 2.48 -1.70 -17.03
CA LEU A 472 3.00 -2.14 -15.73
C LEU A 472 2.90 -1.00 -14.72
N GLN A 473 2.39 -1.27 -13.52
CA GLN A 473 2.21 -0.26 -12.47
C GLN A 473 2.82 -0.71 -11.15
N GLY A 474 3.70 0.12 -10.60
CA GLY A 474 4.32 -0.13 -9.29
C GLY A 474 5.45 -1.16 -9.31
N CYS A 475 6.04 -1.44 -10.46
CA CYS A 475 7.24 -2.27 -10.61
C CYS A 475 8.29 -1.65 -11.55
N ASN A 476 8.23 -0.34 -11.76
CA ASN A 476 9.04 0.41 -12.72
C ASN A 476 9.96 1.42 -12.04
N GLU A 477 10.31 1.23 -10.76
CA GLU A 477 11.19 2.13 -10.02
C GLU A 477 12.51 2.42 -10.77
N ASN A 478 13.09 1.39 -11.39
CA ASN A 478 14.33 1.51 -12.17
C ASN A 478 14.22 2.39 -13.41
N THR A 479 13.02 2.72 -13.89
CA THR A 479 12.79 3.59 -15.05
C THR A 479 12.08 4.89 -14.68
N HIS A 480 11.17 4.87 -13.70
CA HIS A 480 10.28 5.98 -13.37
C HIS A 480 10.60 6.62 -11.99
N GLY A 481 11.55 6.07 -11.23
CA GLY A 481 12.01 6.62 -9.95
C GLY A 481 11.29 6.07 -8.72
N LEU A 482 11.74 6.51 -7.54
CA LEU A 482 11.32 5.99 -6.23
C LEU A 482 9.81 6.18 -5.93
N SER A 483 9.15 7.10 -6.62
CA SER A 483 7.70 7.34 -6.48
C SER A 483 6.83 6.23 -7.09
N ASP A 484 7.37 5.42 -8.02
CA ASP A 484 6.59 4.44 -8.79
C ASP A 484 5.85 3.43 -7.91
N THR A 485 6.47 3.07 -6.78
CA THR A 485 6.01 2.05 -5.85
C THR A 485 5.10 2.58 -4.74
N LEU A 486 4.88 3.90 -4.71
CA LEU A 486 4.24 4.66 -3.62
C LEU A 486 2.93 5.33 -4.08
N LEU A 487 2.24 5.97 -3.14
CA LEU A 487 1.03 6.75 -3.42
C LEU A 487 1.33 8.08 -4.12
N SER A 488 2.59 8.56 -4.06
CA SER A 488 3.00 9.93 -4.35
C SER A 488 2.55 10.51 -5.68
N VAL A 489 2.46 9.68 -6.71
CA VAL A 489 2.13 10.10 -8.08
C VAL A 489 0.88 9.39 -8.62
N LEU A 490 0.14 8.64 -7.81
CA LEU A 490 -0.96 7.81 -8.30
C LEU A 490 -2.09 8.63 -8.93
N ALA A 491 -2.45 9.78 -8.36
CA ALA A 491 -3.46 10.65 -8.94
C ALA A 491 -3.11 11.05 -10.39
N ASN A 492 -1.89 11.56 -10.61
CA ASN A 492 -1.41 12.00 -11.93
C ASN A 492 -1.18 10.82 -12.86
N ARG A 493 -0.55 9.73 -12.36
CA ARG A 493 -0.29 8.52 -13.13
C ARG A 493 -1.58 7.85 -13.59
N GLY A 494 -2.62 7.84 -12.76
CA GLY A 494 -3.95 7.36 -13.16
C GLY A 494 -4.47 8.09 -14.40
N GLY A 495 -4.32 9.42 -14.45
CA GLY A 495 -4.64 10.23 -15.63
C GLY A 495 -3.79 9.87 -16.85
N GLN A 496 -2.46 9.79 -16.69
CA GLN A 496 -1.56 9.43 -17.78
C GLN A 496 -1.87 8.06 -18.40
N ILE A 497 -2.27 7.08 -17.59
CA ILE A 497 -2.66 5.75 -18.08
C ILE A 497 -4.00 5.83 -18.82
N VAL A 498 -4.97 6.58 -18.31
CA VAL A 498 -6.25 6.82 -19.00
C VAL A 498 -6.01 7.48 -20.35
N ASP A 499 -5.21 8.54 -20.41
CA ASP A 499 -4.85 9.22 -21.65
C ASP A 499 -4.12 8.29 -22.62
N SER A 500 -3.21 7.45 -22.11
CA SER A 500 -2.46 6.49 -22.92
C SER A 500 -3.33 5.39 -23.53
N ILE A 501 -4.43 5.01 -22.87
CA ILE A 501 -5.30 3.91 -23.31
C ILE A 501 -6.47 4.44 -24.14
N PHE A 502 -7.09 5.53 -23.71
CA PHE A 502 -8.35 6.04 -24.26
C PHE A 502 -8.23 7.41 -24.95
N GLY A 503 -7.07 8.09 -24.87
CA GLY A 503 -6.90 9.43 -25.44
C GLY A 503 -6.87 9.47 -26.97
N HIS A 504 -6.47 8.38 -27.64
CA HIS A 504 -6.38 8.33 -29.11
C HIS A 504 -7.75 8.19 -29.81
N ASP A 505 -8.74 7.59 -29.15
CA ASP A 505 -10.10 7.46 -29.71
C ASP A 505 -10.79 8.84 -29.84
N GLU A 506 -10.39 9.82 -29.02
CA GLU A 506 -10.93 11.18 -29.05
C GLU A 506 -10.29 12.08 -30.11
N GLU A 507 -8.99 11.94 -30.43
CA GLU A 507 -8.38 12.72 -31.52
C GLU A 507 -8.99 12.37 -32.88
N ILE A 508 -9.38 11.10 -33.07
CA ILE A 508 -10.05 10.62 -34.29
C ILE A 508 -11.53 11.04 -34.30
N ALA A 509 -12.21 11.04 -33.15
CA ALA A 509 -13.61 11.46 -33.05
C ALA A 509 -13.80 12.99 -33.13
N ASN A 510 -12.83 13.78 -32.64
CA ASN A 510 -12.90 15.24 -32.57
C ASN A 510 -12.04 15.97 -33.62
N GLY A 511 -11.16 15.28 -34.36
CA GLY A 511 -10.36 15.88 -35.44
C GLY A 511 -9.35 16.94 -34.99
N ILE A 512 -8.87 16.87 -33.74
CA ILE A 512 -7.94 17.87 -33.17
C ILE A 512 -6.57 17.21 -32.97
N SER A 513 -5.55 17.75 -33.65
CA SER A 513 -4.14 17.34 -33.51
C SER A 513 -3.53 17.94 -32.24
N ALA A 514 -2.91 17.08 -31.41
CA ALA A 514 -2.21 17.46 -30.18
C ALA A 514 -1.17 18.58 -30.37
N THR A 515 -1.42 19.73 -29.73
CA THR A 515 -0.36 20.60 -29.22
C THR A 515 -0.85 21.34 -27.98
N LYS A 516 -0.82 20.67 -26.84
CA LYS A 516 -0.71 21.34 -25.54
C LYS A 516 0.23 20.58 -24.62
N SER A 517 1.52 20.93 -24.70
CA SER A 517 2.43 20.76 -23.57
C SER A 517 1.84 21.46 -22.36
N ILE A 518 1.41 20.69 -21.37
CA ILE A 518 1.17 21.20 -20.03
C ILE A 518 2.55 21.47 -19.44
N LYS A 519 2.94 22.75 -19.41
CA LYS A 519 3.99 23.21 -18.50
C LYS A 519 3.38 23.30 -17.11
N THR A 520 3.90 22.51 -16.18
CA THR A 520 3.92 22.80 -14.75
C THR A 520 5.36 22.88 -14.32
#